data_AF-A0A317J5B1-F1
#
_entry.id   AF-A0A317J5B1-F1
#
_cell.length_a   1.000
_cell.length_b   1.000
_cell.length_c   1.000
_cell.angle_alpha   90.00
_cell.angle_beta   90.00
_cell.angle_gamma   90.00
#
_symmetry.space_group_name_H-M   'P 1'
#
loop_
_entity.id
_entity.type
_entity.pdbx_description
1 polymer ?
#
loop_
_entity_poly.entity_id
_entity_poly.type
_entity_poly.pdbx_seq_one_letter_code
_entity_poly.pdbx_strand_id
1 'polypeptide(L)'
;MSYDPTKLTYTLSQPLLYQSPDPTVYGPGPYPVFVWVPGTYEAFMDPLSLLFVTQMAQRGFLSVSVQYSNTETVQRCSDYTPRAQGVFDASRATSAISTICSMSAANCRKGVVTSGVSQGGVLAILARNYAPSVSAVYALSSGDYNNAGIPIDLTACLAKQNTAIPASRLTIVNGQSDPSFGTQSATQGTSGYSCSAGSTQCWSPTGNGAGWYLIPDALVTDGVADHCYFDVGGCNDQFDPNWAPPATNNWSLKPNLDWLASLGTKRVFSRTGQ
;
A
#
# COMPACT_ATOMS: atom_id res chain seq x y z
N MET A 1 13.52 2.82 13.00
CA MET A 1 12.97 3.88 12.15
C MET A 1 11.49 4.04 12.45
N SER A 2 11.08 5.00 13.28
CA SER A 2 9.66 5.21 13.62
C SER A 2 9.47 6.51 14.39
N TYR A 3 8.24 7.02 14.36
CA TYR A 3 7.75 7.95 15.38
C TYR A 3 7.38 7.17 16.66
N ASP A 4 7.82 7.66 17.82
CA ASP A 4 7.42 7.20 19.14
C ASP A 4 6.36 8.19 19.68
N PRO A 5 5.07 7.83 19.69
CA PRO A 5 4.01 8.73 20.11
C PRO A 5 4.04 9.03 21.62
N THR A 6 4.70 8.20 22.43
CA THR A 6 4.82 8.41 23.88
C THR A 6 5.88 9.47 24.20
N LYS A 7 6.92 9.55 23.36
CA LYS A 7 8.02 10.51 23.53
C LYS A 7 7.94 11.69 22.57
N LEU A 8 7.04 11.65 21.58
CA LEU A 8 6.95 12.60 20.48
C LEU A 8 8.29 12.76 19.74
N THR A 9 9.04 11.67 19.61
CA THR A 9 10.37 11.65 18.99
C THR A 9 10.45 10.65 17.84
N TYR A 10 11.50 10.75 17.03
CA TYR A 10 11.76 9.86 15.91
C TYR A 10 13.06 9.10 16.14
N THR A 11 13.03 7.78 15.96
CA THR A 11 14.14 6.91 16.36
C THR A 11 14.50 5.92 15.27
N LEU A 12 15.74 5.44 15.29
CA LEU A 12 16.20 4.34 14.44
C LEU A 12 15.91 2.94 15.01
N SER A 13 15.20 2.82 16.15
CA SER A 13 15.10 1.56 16.90
C SER A 13 14.31 0.43 16.23
N GLN A 14 13.33 0.77 15.39
CA GLN A 14 12.52 -0.24 14.69
C GLN A 14 13.30 -0.96 13.56
N PRO A 15 13.12 -2.29 13.39
CA PRO A 15 13.81 -3.10 12.38
C PRO A 15 13.28 -2.91 10.95
N LEU A 16 14.06 -3.43 10.00
CA LEU A 16 13.69 -3.64 8.60
C LEU A 16 13.88 -5.11 8.24
N LEU A 17 12.99 -5.64 7.41
CA LEU A 17 13.21 -6.87 6.66
C LEU A 17 13.45 -6.45 5.21
N TYR A 18 14.48 -6.98 4.55
CA TYR A 18 14.70 -6.69 3.13
C TYR A 18 15.14 -7.91 2.35
N GLN A 19 14.81 -7.91 1.06
CA GLN A 19 15.22 -8.92 0.09
C GLN A 19 15.72 -8.21 -1.17
N SER A 20 16.93 -8.58 -1.59
CA SER A 20 17.46 -8.16 -2.90
C SER A 20 16.91 -9.06 -4.01
N PRO A 21 16.73 -8.53 -5.22
CA PRO A 21 16.40 -9.35 -6.38
C PRO A 21 17.59 -10.26 -6.75
N ASP A 22 17.33 -11.31 -7.53
CA ASP A 22 18.37 -12.22 -8.01
C ASP A 22 19.34 -11.47 -8.96
N PRO A 23 20.62 -11.33 -8.60
CA PRO A 23 21.58 -10.58 -9.40
C PRO A 23 21.93 -11.25 -10.72
N THR A 24 21.65 -12.55 -10.89
CA THR A 24 21.86 -13.26 -12.16
C THR A 24 20.79 -12.89 -13.20
N VAL A 25 19.61 -12.45 -12.74
CA VAL A 25 18.49 -12.01 -13.59
C VAL A 25 18.52 -10.50 -13.79
N TYR A 26 18.76 -9.73 -12.72
CA TYR A 26 18.62 -8.27 -12.70
C TYR A 26 19.94 -7.50 -12.69
N GLY A 27 21.08 -8.20 -12.76
CA GLY A 27 22.41 -7.63 -12.57
C GLY A 27 22.70 -7.31 -11.11
N PRO A 28 23.91 -6.84 -10.75
CA PRO A 28 24.35 -6.68 -9.36
C PRO A 28 23.72 -5.48 -8.61
N GLY A 29 22.81 -4.73 -9.22
CA GLY A 29 22.24 -3.50 -8.67
C GLY A 29 23.13 -2.26 -8.89
N PRO A 30 22.87 -1.15 -8.20
CA PRO A 30 21.81 -0.95 -7.21
C PRO A 30 20.41 -0.85 -7.85
N TYR A 31 19.38 -1.26 -7.11
CA TYR A 31 18.03 -1.54 -7.60
C TYR A 31 17.03 -0.42 -7.28
N PRO A 32 15.92 -0.25 -8.04
CA PRO A 32 14.79 0.53 -7.56
C PRO A 32 14.24 -0.07 -6.25
N VAL A 33 13.52 0.73 -5.46
CA VAL A 33 13.11 0.34 -4.11
C VAL A 33 11.60 0.12 -4.04
N PHE A 34 11.20 -0.98 -3.40
CA PHE A 34 9.84 -1.23 -2.96
C PHE A 34 9.78 -1.17 -1.43
N VAL A 35 8.77 -0.48 -0.89
CA VAL A 35 8.52 -0.41 0.57
C VAL A 35 7.13 -0.94 0.88
N TRP A 36 7.07 -2.03 1.64
CA TRP A 36 5.87 -2.54 2.29
C TRP A 36 5.69 -1.93 3.67
N VAL A 37 4.47 -1.51 3.98
CA VAL A 37 4.08 -0.95 5.29
C VAL A 37 2.97 -1.82 5.90
N PRO A 38 3.26 -2.56 6.98
CA PRO A 38 2.27 -3.40 7.66
C PRO A 38 1.11 -2.62 8.28
N GLY A 39 0.00 -3.29 8.52
CA GLY A 39 -1.20 -2.79 9.18
C GLY A 39 -1.04 -2.60 10.69
N THR A 40 -2.17 -2.46 11.39
CA THR A 40 -2.19 -2.30 12.86
C THR A 40 -1.83 -3.65 13.50
N TYR A 41 -0.93 -3.66 14.49
CA TYR A 41 -0.41 -4.86 15.18
C TYR A 41 0.37 -5.88 14.33
N GLU A 42 0.42 -5.68 13.01
CA GLU A 42 1.19 -6.52 12.10
C GLU A 42 2.70 -6.34 12.30
N ALA A 43 3.44 -7.44 12.18
CA ALA A 43 4.89 -7.41 12.29
C ALA A 43 5.50 -7.20 10.90
N PHE A 44 6.60 -6.46 10.81
CA PHE A 44 7.34 -6.27 9.55
C PHE A 44 7.81 -7.57 8.85
N MET A 45 7.73 -8.72 9.52
CA MET A 45 8.13 -10.04 9.02
C MET A 45 7.02 -11.09 9.14
N ASP A 46 5.77 -10.67 9.23
CA ASP A 46 4.62 -11.58 9.14
C ASP A 46 4.48 -12.19 7.72
N PRO A 47 3.63 -13.22 7.54
CA PRO A 47 3.44 -13.88 6.26
C PRO A 47 3.08 -12.92 5.11
N LEU A 48 2.21 -11.93 5.36
CA LEU A 48 1.82 -10.94 4.35
C LEU A 48 3.01 -10.07 3.93
N SER A 49 3.79 -9.58 4.89
CA SER A 49 5.00 -8.80 4.63
C SER A 49 6.03 -9.60 3.83
N LEU A 50 6.26 -10.87 4.20
CA LEU A 50 7.15 -11.75 3.47
C LEU A 50 6.68 -11.99 2.04
N LEU A 51 5.37 -12.14 1.82
CA LEU A 51 4.80 -12.31 0.49
C LEU A 51 5.06 -11.07 -0.38
N PHE A 52 4.77 -9.87 0.10
CA PHE A 52 5.02 -8.63 -0.65
C PHE A 52 6.51 -8.41 -0.95
N VAL A 53 7.38 -8.60 0.05
CA VAL A 53 8.83 -8.45 -0.11
C VAL A 53 9.38 -9.45 -1.13
N THR A 54 8.97 -10.72 -1.05
CA THR A 54 9.38 -11.77 -1.99
C THR A 54 8.91 -11.45 -3.40
N GLN A 55 7.63 -11.08 -3.55
CA GLN A 55 7.02 -10.84 -4.85
C GLN A 55 7.64 -9.62 -5.56
N MET A 56 7.98 -8.55 -4.83
CA MET A 56 8.61 -7.38 -5.43
C MET A 56 10.11 -7.60 -5.71
N ALA A 57 10.80 -8.42 -4.92
CA ALA A 57 12.17 -8.84 -5.23
C ALA A 57 12.21 -9.66 -6.53
N GLN A 58 11.22 -10.53 -6.75
CA GLN A 58 11.05 -11.26 -8.02
C GLN A 58 10.78 -10.33 -9.22
N ARG A 59 10.43 -9.06 -8.98
CA ARG A 59 10.21 -8.01 -10.00
C ARG A 59 11.36 -7.02 -10.12
N GLY A 60 12.52 -7.33 -9.53
CA GLY A 60 13.75 -6.54 -9.70
C GLY A 60 13.91 -5.37 -8.72
N PHE A 61 13.16 -5.34 -7.61
CA PHE A 61 13.25 -4.29 -6.60
C PHE A 61 14.05 -4.76 -5.38
N LEU A 62 14.88 -3.88 -4.82
CA LEU A 62 15.25 -4.02 -3.41
C LEU A 62 13.97 -3.79 -2.61
N SER A 63 13.46 -4.87 -2.04
CA SER A 63 12.14 -4.91 -1.43
C SER A 63 12.29 -4.90 0.08
N VAL A 64 11.63 -3.97 0.75
CA VAL A 64 11.81 -3.73 2.19
C VAL A 64 10.45 -3.67 2.87
N SER A 65 10.29 -4.41 3.96
CA SER A 65 9.19 -4.22 4.91
C SER A 65 9.70 -3.45 6.13
N VAL A 66 8.90 -2.49 6.59
CA VAL A 66 9.28 -1.56 7.67
C VAL A 66 8.47 -1.84 8.94
N GLN A 67 9.13 -1.91 10.10
CA GLN A 67 8.42 -1.80 11.37
C GLN A 67 8.28 -0.33 11.77
N TYR A 68 7.14 0.03 12.33
CA TYR A 68 6.86 1.34 12.92
C TYR A 68 5.96 1.18 14.15
N SER A 69 5.67 2.27 14.86
CA SER A 69 4.68 2.28 15.95
C SER A 69 3.29 2.16 15.33
N ASN A 70 2.82 0.91 15.24
CA ASN A 70 1.57 0.51 14.62
C ASN A 70 0.63 -0.20 15.62
N THR A 71 0.87 -0.03 16.92
CA THR A 71 0.09 -0.66 17.99
C THR A 71 -1.10 0.19 18.44
N GLU A 72 -1.24 1.40 17.92
CA GLU A 72 -2.31 2.32 18.29
C GLU A 72 -3.49 2.21 17.34
N THR A 73 -4.69 2.17 17.91
CA THR A 73 -5.96 2.03 17.18
C THR A 73 -6.59 3.35 16.80
N VAL A 74 -6.13 4.49 17.32
CA VAL A 74 -6.68 5.81 16.99
C VAL A 74 -6.41 6.16 15.53
N GLN A 75 -7.48 6.31 14.74
CA GLN A 75 -7.43 6.61 13.32
C GLN A 75 -7.72 8.11 13.10
N ARG A 76 -6.70 8.98 13.18
CA ARG A 76 -6.83 10.41 12.88
C ARG A 76 -5.64 10.90 12.08
N CYS A 77 -5.83 11.92 11.28
CA CYS A 77 -4.75 12.55 10.52
C CYS A 77 -3.59 13.06 11.39
N SER A 78 -3.89 13.54 12.61
CA SER A 78 -2.88 13.97 13.59
C SER A 78 -1.97 12.84 14.05
N ASP A 79 -2.45 11.59 13.99
CA ASP A 79 -1.71 10.41 14.41
C ASP A 79 -0.95 9.78 13.24
N TYR A 80 -1.53 9.77 12.03
CA TYR A 80 -0.84 9.24 10.85
C TYR A 80 0.24 10.12 10.28
N THR A 81 0.06 11.44 10.32
CA THR A 81 1.05 12.38 9.79
C THR A 81 2.45 12.15 10.36
N PRO A 82 2.65 12.16 11.69
CA PRO A 82 3.98 11.91 12.26
C PRO A 82 4.48 10.47 12.02
N ARG A 83 3.59 9.47 11.94
CA ARG A 83 4.00 8.10 11.60
C ARG A 83 4.50 7.99 10.16
N ALA A 84 3.78 8.59 9.21
CA ALA A 84 4.17 8.68 7.81
C ALA A 84 5.50 9.43 7.66
N GLN A 85 5.74 10.51 8.43
CA GLN A 85 7.04 11.18 8.49
C GLN A 85 8.13 10.24 9.03
N GLY A 86 7.83 9.43 10.05
CA GLY A 86 8.79 8.49 10.63
C GLY A 86 9.22 7.39 9.65
N VAL A 87 8.36 7.03 8.70
CA VAL A 87 8.70 6.07 7.64
C VAL A 87 9.30 6.78 6.42
N PHE A 88 8.70 7.86 5.95
CA PHE A 88 8.92 8.40 4.59
C PHE A 88 9.51 9.80 4.54
N ASP A 89 9.84 10.48 5.63
CA ASP A 89 10.48 11.80 5.54
C ASP A 89 11.94 11.67 5.10
N ALA A 90 12.16 11.88 3.81
CA ALA A 90 13.47 11.81 3.17
C ALA A 90 14.43 12.93 3.61
N SER A 91 13.93 13.97 4.30
CA SER A 91 14.79 15.00 4.91
C SER A 91 15.37 14.55 6.26
N ARG A 92 14.82 13.48 6.86
CA ARG A 92 15.22 12.97 8.17
C ARG A 92 16.09 11.74 8.04
N ALA A 93 17.32 11.81 8.54
CA ALA A 93 18.20 10.64 8.61
C ALA A 93 17.62 9.49 9.48
N THR A 94 16.70 9.81 10.39
CA THR A 94 16.05 8.81 11.26
C THR A 94 14.82 8.13 10.64
N SER A 95 14.42 8.50 9.42
CA SER A 95 13.30 7.85 8.73
C SER A 95 13.71 6.53 8.07
N ALA A 96 12.73 5.66 7.82
CA ALA A 96 12.98 4.40 7.15
C ALA A 96 13.50 4.62 5.72
N ILE A 97 12.89 5.54 4.97
CA ILE A 97 13.27 5.79 3.58
C ILE A 97 14.71 6.31 3.46
N SER A 98 15.15 7.19 4.36
CA SER A 98 16.54 7.68 4.35
C SER A 98 17.53 6.57 4.64
N THR A 99 17.19 5.68 5.58
CA THR A 99 17.99 4.49 5.88
C THR A 99 18.07 3.55 4.68
N ILE A 100 16.93 3.24 4.06
CA ILE A 100 16.83 2.36 2.89
C ILE A 100 17.60 2.94 1.70
N CYS A 101 17.40 4.22 1.39
CA CYS A 101 18.08 4.87 0.26
C CYS A 101 19.59 5.06 0.47
N SER A 102 20.09 4.85 1.69
CA SER A 102 21.52 4.84 2.01
C SER A 102 22.16 3.45 1.90
N MET A 103 21.36 2.39 1.72
CA MET A 103 21.88 1.04 1.51
C MET A 103 22.62 0.96 0.16
N SER A 104 23.75 0.27 0.12
CA SER A 104 24.54 0.12 -1.12
C SER A 104 23.79 -0.59 -2.25
N ALA A 105 22.83 -1.46 -1.92
CA ALA A 105 21.96 -2.14 -2.87
C ALA A 105 20.81 -1.27 -3.40
N ALA A 106 20.54 -0.11 -2.79
CA ALA A 106 19.39 0.74 -3.11
C ALA A 106 19.76 1.85 -4.09
N ASN A 107 18.89 2.11 -5.06
CA ASN A 107 18.94 3.31 -5.90
C ASN A 107 17.56 3.93 -5.99
N CYS A 108 17.22 4.75 -4.99
CA CYS A 108 15.95 5.47 -4.94
C CYS A 108 15.75 6.48 -6.08
N ARG A 109 16.80 6.83 -6.84
CA ARG A 109 16.66 7.67 -8.05
C ARG A 109 16.06 6.90 -9.23
N LYS A 110 16.13 5.57 -9.23
CA LYS A 110 15.41 4.71 -10.21
C LYS A 110 13.91 4.60 -9.92
N GLY A 111 13.45 5.19 -8.81
CA GLY A 111 12.07 5.17 -8.37
C GLY A 111 11.92 4.41 -7.05
N VAL A 112 11.00 4.92 -6.22
CA VAL A 112 10.50 4.22 -5.04
C VAL A 112 9.03 3.91 -5.29
N VAL A 113 8.58 2.71 -4.97
CA VAL A 113 7.16 2.36 -4.99
C VAL A 113 6.75 1.81 -3.63
N THR A 114 5.52 2.06 -3.24
CA THR A 114 5.06 1.69 -1.89
C THR A 114 3.77 0.89 -1.95
N SER A 115 3.59 0.03 -0.95
CA SER A 115 2.35 -0.67 -0.71
C SER A 115 2.15 -0.82 0.79
N GLY A 116 0.89 -0.98 1.20
CA GLY A 116 0.56 -1.26 2.59
C GLY A 116 -0.91 -1.57 2.75
N VAL A 117 -1.27 -2.11 3.90
CA VAL A 117 -2.63 -2.49 4.27
C VAL A 117 -3.13 -1.68 5.46
N SER A 118 -4.41 -1.36 5.51
CA SER A 118 -5.02 -0.71 6.68
C SER A 118 -4.29 0.60 7.03
N GLN A 119 -3.84 0.74 8.28
CA GLN A 119 -2.95 1.80 8.72
C GLN A 119 -1.70 1.96 7.84
N GLY A 120 -1.08 0.86 7.42
CA GLY A 120 0.07 0.89 6.52
C GLY A 120 -0.27 1.39 5.13
N GLY A 121 -1.49 1.11 4.64
CA GLY A 121 -2.00 1.63 3.38
C GLY A 121 -2.20 3.14 3.42
N VAL A 122 -2.73 3.67 4.53
CA VAL A 122 -2.82 5.12 4.79
C VAL A 122 -1.43 5.77 4.75
N LEU A 123 -0.44 5.18 5.43
CA LEU A 123 0.95 5.67 5.40
C LEU A 123 1.56 5.60 4.00
N ALA A 124 1.29 4.53 3.25
CA ALA A 124 1.80 4.35 1.89
C ALA A 124 1.25 5.42 0.93
N ILE A 125 -0.02 5.83 1.09
CA ILE A 125 -0.63 6.94 0.32
C ILE A 125 0.05 8.27 0.66
N LEU A 126 0.32 8.52 1.94
CA LEU A 126 1.01 9.74 2.41
C LEU A 126 2.50 9.77 2.05
N ALA A 127 3.09 8.65 1.64
CA ALA A 127 4.53 8.52 1.47
C ALA A 127 5.15 9.61 0.58
N ARG A 128 4.51 9.95 -0.55
CA ARG A 128 5.04 10.96 -1.48
C ARG A 128 5.00 12.39 -0.90
N ASN A 129 4.18 12.67 0.10
CA ASN A 129 4.19 13.97 0.78
C ASN A 129 5.55 14.23 1.46
N TYR A 130 6.26 13.17 1.83
CA TYR A 130 7.50 13.23 2.61
C TYR A 130 8.73 12.66 1.85
N ALA A 131 8.51 11.84 0.82
CA ALA A 131 9.52 11.32 -0.09
C ALA A 131 9.12 11.55 -1.57
N PRO A 132 9.56 12.65 -2.21
CA PRO A 132 9.20 12.94 -3.60
C PRO A 132 9.60 11.88 -4.64
N SER A 133 10.53 10.98 -4.30
CA SER A 133 10.95 9.84 -5.14
C SER A 133 9.90 8.73 -5.23
N VAL A 134 8.89 8.70 -4.34
CA VAL A 134 7.79 7.74 -4.37
C VAL A 134 6.96 7.97 -5.63
N SER A 135 7.04 7.05 -6.57
CA SER A 135 6.54 7.16 -7.93
C SER A 135 5.15 6.54 -8.12
N ALA A 136 4.81 5.50 -7.35
CA ALA A 136 3.50 4.84 -7.38
C ALA A 136 3.17 4.18 -6.04
N VAL A 137 1.88 4.04 -5.76
CA VAL A 137 1.33 3.46 -4.52
C VAL A 137 0.24 2.45 -4.85
N TYR A 138 0.32 1.27 -4.24
CA TYR A 138 -0.78 0.30 -4.19
C TYR A 138 -1.24 0.16 -2.73
N ALA A 139 -2.44 0.63 -2.40
CA ALA A 139 -2.98 0.58 -1.05
C ALA A 139 -4.09 -0.46 -0.93
N LEU A 140 -4.05 -1.23 0.15
CA LEU A 140 -5.07 -2.21 0.50
C LEU A 140 -5.86 -1.69 1.70
N SER A 141 -7.19 -1.83 1.65
CA SER A 141 -8.09 -1.53 2.78
C SER A 141 -7.81 -0.15 3.38
N SER A 142 -7.92 0.88 2.54
CA SER A 142 -7.59 2.28 2.89
C SER A 142 -8.51 3.27 2.17
N GLY A 143 -8.73 4.42 2.79
CA GLY A 143 -9.57 5.47 2.22
C GLY A 143 -9.61 6.71 3.13
N ASP A 144 -10.20 7.79 2.64
CA ASP A 144 -10.22 9.08 3.32
C ASP A 144 -11.43 9.24 4.22
N TYR A 145 -12.54 8.57 3.93
CA TYR A 145 -13.75 8.69 4.71
C TYR A 145 -14.61 7.44 4.64
N ASN A 146 -14.98 6.92 5.80
CA ASN A 146 -16.05 5.96 5.90
C ASN A 146 -17.00 6.30 7.04
N ASN A 147 -18.30 6.20 6.75
CA ASN A 147 -19.37 6.35 7.74
C ASN A 147 -20.26 5.09 7.82
N ALA A 148 -19.90 4.02 7.11
CA ALA A 148 -20.61 2.74 7.11
C ALA A 148 -19.78 1.71 7.88
N GLY A 149 -20.11 1.49 9.16
CA GLY A 149 -19.37 0.59 10.06
C GLY A 149 -18.63 1.37 11.14
N ILE A 150 -17.30 1.43 11.04
CA ILE A 150 -16.43 2.18 11.95
C ILE A 150 -16.24 3.59 11.40
N PRO A 151 -16.72 4.64 12.08
CA PRO A 151 -16.61 6.01 11.59
C PRO A 151 -15.14 6.45 11.64
N ILE A 152 -14.55 6.66 10.45
CA ILE A 152 -13.18 7.12 10.27
C ILE A 152 -13.22 8.29 9.30
N ASP A 153 -12.71 9.45 9.74
CA ASP A 153 -12.56 10.64 8.91
C ASP A 153 -11.09 11.05 8.84
N LEU A 154 -10.50 10.77 7.68
CA LEU A 154 -9.14 11.12 7.29
C LEU A 154 -9.12 12.11 6.13
N THR A 155 -10.25 12.72 5.78
CA THR A 155 -10.35 13.64 4.63
C THR A 155 -9.31 14.77 4.71
N ALA A 156 -9.03 15.25 5.91
CA ALA A 156 -8.05 16.30 6.18
C ALA A 156 -6.60 15.95 5.75
N CYS A 157 -6.26 14.67 5.54
CA CYS A 157 -4.92 14.25 5.12
C CYS A 157 -4.91 13.27 3.93
N LEU A 158 -5.98 12.51 3.69
CA LEU A 158 -6.05 11.51 2.63
C LEU A 158 -6.90 11.90 1.43
N ALA A 159 -7.77 12.90 1.53
CA ALA A 159 -8.48 13.38 0.34
C ALA A 159 -7.47 13.75 -0.75
N LYS A 160 -7.82 13.53 -2.01
CA LYS A 160 -6.90 13.64 -3.16
C LYS A 160 -6.10 14.95 -3.17
N GLN A 161 -6.72 16.07 -2.81
CA GLN A 161 -6.09 17.40 -2.75
C GLN A 161 -5.00 17.54 -1.67
N ASN A 162 -5.01 16.66 -0.66
CA ASN A 162 -4.07 16.65 0.46
C ASN A 162 -2.92 15.63 0.28
N THR A 163 -2.92 14.88 -0.82
CA THR A 163 -1.91 13.85 -1.11
C THR A 163 -1.11 14.19 -2.37
N ALA A 164 0.21 14.12 -2.26
CA ALA A 164 1.15 14.48 -3.33
C ALA A 164 1.28 13.39 -4.41
N ILE A 165 0.90 12.14 -4.12
CA ILE A 165 0.88 11.07 -5.13
C ILE A 165 -0.11 11.43 -6.26
N PRO A 166 0.28 11.45 -7.53
CA PRO A 166 -0.67 11.74 -8.61
C PRO A 166 -1.79 10.68 -8.65
N ALA A 167 -3.01 11.08 -9.00
CA ALA A 167 -4.12 10.14 -9.22
C ALA A 167 -3.73 9.04 -10.23
N SER A 168 -2.95 9.40 -11.25
CA SER A 168 -2.40 8.50 -12.27
C SER A 168 -1.33 7.51 -11.76
N ARG A 169 -1.06 7.48 -10.46
CA ARG A 169 -0.02 6.68 -9.80
C ARG A 169 -0.49 6.01 -8.51
N LEU A 170 -1.80 6.02 -8.24
CA LEU A 170 -2.39 5.43 -7.05
C LEU A 170 -3.41 4.36 -7.46
N THR A 171 -3.28 3.17 -6.90
CA THR A 171 -4.32 2.13 -6.93
C THR A 171 -4.76 1.84 -5.50
N ILE A 172 -6.07 1.77 -5.27
CA ILE A 172 -6.67 1.38 -3.99
C ILE A 172 -7.55 0.14 -4.21
N VAL A 173 -7.41 -0.88 -3.37
CA VAL A 173 -8.28 -2.05 -3.40
C VAL A 173 -8.81 -2.30 -2.00
N ASN A 174 -10.13 -2.27 -1.84
CA ASN A 174 -10.80 -2.54 -0.57
C ASN A 174 -11.87 -3.62 -0.80
N GLY A 175 -12.20 -4.37 0.24
CA GLY A 175 -13.37 -5.23 0.25
C GLY A 175 -14.66 -4.42 0.43
N GLN A 176 -15.76 -4.79 -0.26
CA GLN A 176 -17.03 -4.05 -0.12
C GLN A 176 -17.63 -4.14 1.29
N SER A 177 -17.28 -5.19 2.03
CA SER A 177 -17.70 -5.47 3.41
C SER A 177 -16.64 -5.00 4.43
N ASP A 178 -15.59 -4.30 3.99
CA ASP A 178 -14.63 -3.66 4.90
C ASP A 178 -15.35 -2.58 5.74
N PRO A 179 -15.46 -2.77 7.08
CA PRO A 179 -16.18 -1.85 7.94
C PRO A 179 -15.45 -0.51 8.14
N SER A 180 -14.20 -0.40 7.71
CA SER A 180 -13.36 0.79 7.84
C SER A 180 -13.29 1.58 6.55
N PHE A 181 -13.22 0.94 5.37
CA PHE A 181 -12.99 1.64 4.10
C PHE A 181 -13.77 1.07 2.90
N GLY A 182 -14.73 0.17 3.10
CA GLY A 182 -15.43 -0.58 2.04
C GLY A 182 -16.43 0.21 1.21
N THR A 183 -16.48 1.54 1.33
CA THR A 183 -17.44 2.39 0.60
C THR A 183 -16.84 3.01 -0.66
N GLN A 184 -17.68 3.23 -1.66
CA GLN A 184 -17.29 3.94 -2.89
C GLN A 184 -16.81 5.37 -2.60
N SER A 185 -17.36 6.04 -1.59
CA SER A 185 -16.88 7.37 -1.18
C SER A 185 -15.44 7.34 -0.70
N ALA A 186 -15.05 6.36 0.12
CA ALA A 186 -13.72 6.26 0.71
C ALA A 186 -12.62 6.14 -0.37
N THR A 187 -12.88 5.32 -1.38
CA THR A 187 -11.91 5.07 -2.46
C THR A 187 -11.88 6.22 -3.47
N GLN A 188 -13.03 6.81 -3.81
CA GLN A 188 -13.11 7.95 -4.74
C GLN A 188 -12.43 9.21 -4.18
N GLY A 189 -12.70 9.53 -2.90
CA GLY A 189 -12.15 10.74 -2.26
C GLY A 189 -10.62 10.73 -2.20
N THR A 190 -10.05 9.55 -1.94
CA THR A 190 -8.59 9.35 -1.90
C THR A 190 -7.94 9.26 -3.28
N SER A 191 -8.52 8.46 -4.18
CA SER A 191 -7.94 8.17 -5.49
C SER A 191 -7.99 9.36 -6.46
N GLY A 192 -9.01 10.22 -6.32
CA GLY A 192 -9.31 11.29 -7.27
C GLY A 192 -10.04 10.82 -8.53
N TYR A 193 -10.49 9.56 -8.60
CA TYR A 193 -11.34 9.07 -9.69
C TYR A 193 -12.76 8.83 -9.20
N SER A 194 -13.74 9.41 -9.87
CA SER A 194 -15.17 9.22 -9.59
C SER A 194 -15.84 8.45 -10.72
N CYS A 195 -16.65 7.46 -10.37
CA CYS A 195 -17.49 6.69 -11.28
C CYS A 195 -18.95 6.73 -10.83
N SER A 196 -19.87 6.18 -11.63
CA SER A 196 -21.30 6.14 -11.31
C SER A 196 -21.56 5.47 -9.95
N ALA A 197 -22.61 5.90 -9.25
CA ALA A 197 -23.01 5.27 -7.99
C ALA A 197 -23.27 3.76 -8.19
N GLY A 198 -22.75 2.95 -7.29
CA GLY A 198 -22.84 1.48 -7.37
C GLY A 198 -21.75 0.83 -8.22
N SER A 199 -20.82 1.60 -8.80
CA SER A 199 -19.63 1.03 -9.44
C SER A 199 -18.74 0.34 -8.43
N THR A 200 -18.27 -0.87 -8.76
CA THR A 200 -17.30 -1.64 -7.97
C THR A 200 -15.86 -1.39 -8.39
N GLN A 201 -15.63 -0.61 -9.44
CA GLN A 201 -14.29 -0.23 -9.88
C GLN A 201 -14.32 1.07 -10.68
N CYS A 202 -13.22 1.80 -10.65
CA CYS A 202 -13.00 2.98 -11.47
C CYS A 202 -11.54 3.08 -11.85
N TRP A 203 -11.24 2.99 -13.13
CA TRP A 203 -9.87 3.02 -13.64
C TRP A 203 -9.59 4.32 -14.37
N SER A 204 -8.33 4.75 -14.33
CA SER A 204 -7.85 5.89 -15.10
C SER A 204 -8.19 5.72 -16.58
N PRO A 205 -8.74 6.75 -17.24
CA PRO A 205 -9.06 6.70 -18.67
C PRO A 205 -7.81 6.62 -19.56
N THR A 206 -6.63 6.94 -19.02
CA THR A 206 -5.37 6.88 -19.78
C THR A 206 -4.83 5.47 -19.97
N GLY A 207 -5.45 4.45 -19.34
CA GLY A 207 -4.99 3.06 -19.42
C GLY A 207 -3.71 2.75 -18.66
N ASN A 208 -3.24 3.68 -17.80
CA ASN A 208 -2.02 3.48 -17.01
C ASN A 208 -2.21 2.49 -15.83
N GLY A 209 -3.44 2.08 -15.55
CA GLY A 209 -3.77 1.12 -14.50
C GLY A 209 -3.99 1.67 -13.10
N ALA A 210 -3.92 2.99 -12.90
CA ALA A 210 -4.29 3.62 -11.64
C ALA A 210 -5.83 3.66 -11.49
N GLY A 211 -6.33 3.74 -10.26
CA GLY A 211 -7.76 3.70 -10.01
C GLY A 211 -8.12 3.12 -8.65
N TRP A 212 -9.32 2.56 -8.55
CA TRP A 212 -9.75 1.81 -7.38
C TRP A 212 -10.64 0.63 -7.74
N TYR A 213 -10.67 -0.35 -6.83
CA TYR A 213 -11.56 -1.51 -6.88
C TYR A 213 -12.17 -1.75 -5.50
N LEU A 214 -13.49 -1.98 -5.47
CA LEU A 214 -14.26 -2.46 -4.33
C LEU A 214 -14.65 -3.90 -4.63
N ILE A 215 -14.05 -4.84 -3.90
CA ILE A 215 -14.20 -6.26 -4.17
C ILE A 215 -15.58 -6.72 -3.72
N PRO A 216 -16.40 -7.28 -4.62
CA PRO A 216 -17.64 -7.89 -4.22
C PRO A 216 -17.43 -9.16 -3.39
N ASP A 217 -18.29 -9.38 -2.41
CA ASP A 217 -18.29 -10.57 -1.55
C ASP A 217 -18.25 -11.87 -2.34
N ALA A 218 -18.97 -11.93 -3.47
CA ALA A 218 -19.01 -13.10 -4.34
C ALA A 218 -17.68 -13.45 -5.03
N LEU A 219 -16.66 -12.58 -4.97
CA LEU A 219 -15.35 -12.83 -5.58
C LEU A 219 -14.33 -13.40 -4.58
N VAL A 220 -14.60 -13.34 -3.28
CA VAL A 220 -13.75 -13.95 -2.24
C VAL A 220 -14.31 -15.31 -1.80
N THR A 221 -13.44 -16.16 -1.29
CA THR A 221 -13.70 -17.59 -1.06
C THR A 221 -14.67 -17.85 0.08
N ASP A 222 -14.59 -17.04 1.13
CA ASP A 222 -15.48 -17.11 2.29
C ASP A 222 -16.81 -16.36 2.09
N GLY A 223 -16.95 -15.67 0.96
CA GLY A 223 -18.14 -14.89 0.63
C GLY A 223 -18.27 -13.58 1.41
N VAL A 224 -17.20 -13.05 2.02
CA VAL A 224 -17.21 -11.76 2.73
C VAL A 224 -15.93 -10.99 2.43
N ALA A 225 -16.00 -10.02 1.51
CA ALA A 225 -14.85 -9.19 1.16
C ALA A 225 -14.64 -8.13 2.26
N ASP A 226 -14.06 -8.52 3.39
CA ASP A 226 -13.87 -7.69 4.58
C ASP A 226 -12.59 -6.84 4.53
N HIS A 227 -12.14 -6.35 5.69
CA HIS A 227 -10.92 -5.55 5.82
C HIS A 227 -9.64 -6.30 5.44
N CYS A 228 -9.65 -7.62 5.60
CA CYS A 228 -8.57 -8.53 5.23
C CYS A 228 -9.05 -9.50 4.14
N TYR A 229 -9.78 -8.98 3.15
CA TYR A 229 -10.31 -9.73 1.99
C TYR A 229 -9.30 -10.63 1.26
N PHE A 230 -8.01 -10.41 1.50
CA PHE A 230 -6.90 -11.18 0.94
C PHE A 230 -6.65 -12.49 1.70
N ASP A 231 -7.29 -12.70 2.85
CA ASP A 231 -7.32 -13.94 3.64
C ASP A 231 -8.72 -14.57 3.60
N VAL A 232 -8.78 -15.89 3.76
CA VAL A 232 -10.03 -16.63 3.93
C VAL A 232 -10.47 -16.56 5.39
N GLY A 233 -11.60 -15.92 5.68
CA GLY A 233 -12.15 -15.81 7.02
C GLY A 233 -11.52 -14.71 7.87
N GLY A 234 -11.05 -13.62 7.24
CA GLY A 234 -10.46 -12.45 7.90
C GLY A 234 -8.97 -12.61 8.22
N CYS A 235 -8.40 -11.64 8.95
CA CYS A 235 -6.94 -11.49 9.13
C CYS A 235 -6.30 -12.67 9.88
N ASN A 236 -5.80 -13.67 9.15
CA ASN A 236 -5.33 -14.94 9.72
C ASN A 236 -4.20 -15.61 8.93
N ASP A 237 -3.65 -14.93 7.92
CA ASP A 237 -2.58 -15.40 7.03
C ASP A 237 -2.93 -16.62 6.15
N GLN A 238 -4.20 -17.03 6.09
CA GLN A 238 -4.68 -18.03 5.12
C GLN A 238 -5.11 -17.32 3.84
N PHE A 239 -4.14 -16.97 2.99
CA PHE A 239 -4.43 -16.16 1.80
C PHE A 239 -5.50 -16.76 0.89
N ASP A 240 -6.44 -15.91 0.47
CA ASP A 240 -7.49 -16.23 -0.47
C ASP A 240 -6.89 -16.63 -1.84
N PRO A 241 -7.24 -17.80 -2.40
CA PRO A 241 -6.69 -18.28 -3.68
C PRO A 241 -7.08 -17.44 -4.90
N ASN A 242 -8.15 -16.65 -4.83
CA ASN A 242 -8.54 -15.68 -5.86
C ASN A 242 -7.77 -14.35 -5.74
N TRP A 243 -7.06 -14.14 -4.61
CA TRP A 243 -6.18 -12.99 -4.39
C TRP A 243 -4.69 -13.33 -4.56
N ALA A 244 -4.24 -14.43 -3.97
CA ALA A 244 -2.84 -14.82 -3.97
C ALA A 244 -2.38 -15.30 -5.37
N PRO A 245 -1.07 -15.19 -5.70
CA PRO A 245 -0.55 -15.79 -6.93
C PRO A 245 -0.91 -17.29 -7.00
N PRO A 246 -1.35 -17.80 -8.16
CA PRO A 246 -1.23 -17.21 -9.50
C PRO A 246 -2.45 -16.38 -9.96
N ALA A 247 -3.37 -15.99 -9.08
CA ALA A 247 -4.59 -15.27 -9.47
C ALA A 247 -4.30 -14.03 -10.33
N THR A 248 -5.14 -13.82 -11.34
CA THR A 248 -4.97 -12.74 -12.34
C THR A 248 -6.11 -11.72 -12.35
N ASN A 249 -6.97 -11.79 -11.34
CA ASN A 249 -8.04 -10.84 -11.12
C ASN A 249 -7.49 -9.41 -10.98
N ASN A 250 -8.24 -8.40 -11.42
CA ASN A 250 -7.76 -7.01 -11.38
C ASN A 250 -7.47 -6.51 -9.96
N TRP A 251 -8.10 -7.13 -8.97
CA TRP A 251 -7.94 -6.88 -7.54
C TRP A 251 -6.94 -7.84 -6.85
N SER A 252 -6.46 -8.88 -7.53
CA SER A 252 -5.51 -9.85 -6.97
C SER A 252 -4.09 -9.27 -6.84
N LEU A 253 -3.25 -9.93 -6.05
CA LEU A 253 -1.91 -9.44 -5.74
C LEU A 253 -1.05 -9.26 -7.00
N LYS A 254 -1.02 -10.26 -7.89
CA LYS A 254 -0.07 -10.29 -9.01
C LYS A 254 -0.25 -9.09 -9.97
N PRO A 255 -1.43 -8.79 -10.53
CA PRO A 255 -1.59 -7.66 -11.45
C PRO A 255 -1.31 -6.31 -10.80
N ASN A 256 -1.62 -6.16 -9.51
CA ASN A 256 -1.34 -4.94 -8.76
C ASN A 256 0.17 -4.74 -8.53
N LEU A 257 0.92 -5.80 -8.20
CA LEU A 257 2.39 -5.72 -8.09
C LEU A 257 3.08 -5.56 -9.45
N ASP A 258 2.55 -6.15 -10.53
CA ASP A 258 3.07 -5.93 -11.88
C ASP A 258 2.88 -4.48 -12.31
N TRP A 259 1.71 -3.89 -12.02
CA TRP A 259 1.47 -2.46 -12.24
C TRP A 259 2.42 -1.60 -11.40
N LEU A 260 2.60 -1.93 -10.12
CA LEU A 260 3.49 -1.20 -9.23
C LEU A 260 4.95 -1.26 -9.72
N ALA A 261 5.41 -2.43 -10.18
CA ALA A 261 6.74 -2.63 -10.75
C ALA A 261 6.97 -1.84 -12.05
N SER A 262 5.91 -1.46 -12.77
CA SER A 262 5.98 -0.51 -13.89
C SER A 262 6.11 0.97 -13.45
N LEU A 263 6.32 1.23 -12.16
CA LEU A 263 6.20 2.56 -11.54
C LEU A 263 4.81 3.18 -11.76
N GLY A 264 3.78 2.32 -11.77
CA GLY A 264 2.39 2.70 -11.98
C GLY A 264 2.08 3.26 -13.38
N THR A 265 2.85 2.86 -14.40
CA THR A 265 2.70 3.36 -15.78
C THR A 265 1.91 2.44 -16.69
N LYS A 266 1.85 1.16 -16.37
CA LYS A 266 1.26 0.14 -17.24
C LYS A 266 0.58 -0.94 -16.42
N ARG A 267 -0.69 -1.20 -16.71
CA ARG A 267 -1.42 -2.38 -16.22
C ARG A 267 -1.96 -3.15 -17.41
N VAL A 268 -1.97 -4.46 -17.27
CA VAL A 268 -2.72 -5.34 -18.17
C VAL A 268 -3.92 -5.83 -17.38
N PHE A 269 -5.10 -5.34 -17.75
CA PHE A 269 -6.34 -5.77 -17.11
C PHE A 269 -6.73 -7.17 -17.59
N SER A 270 -7.32 -7.94 -16.69
CA SER A 270 -8.02 -9.18 -17.02
C SER A 270 -9.12 -8.90 -18.04
N ARG A 271 -9.27 -9.78 -19.04
CA ARG A 271 -10.32 -9.67 -20.07
C ARG A 271 -11.73 -9.78 -19.48
N THR A 272 -11.88 -10.48 -18.35
CA THR A 272 -13.17 -10.68 -17.69
C THR A 272 -13.50 -9.55 -16.71
N GLY A 273 -12.56 -8.65 -16.42
CA GLY A 273 -12.76 -7.56 -15.46
C GLY A 273 -12.87 -8.01 -14.00
N GLN A 274 -13.00 -9.33 -13.78
CA GLN A 274 -12.72 -10.02 -12.53
C GLN A 274 -11.21 -10.06 -12.36
#